data_AF-A0A2S9FEE4-F1
#
_entry.id   AF-A0A2S9FEE4-F1
#
_cell.length_a   1.000
_cell.length_b   1.000
_cell.length_c   1.000
_cell.angle_alpha   90.00
_cell.angle_beta   90.00
_cell.angle_gamma   90.00
#
_symmetry.space_group_name_H-M   'P 1'
#
loop_
_entity.id
_entity.type
_entity.pdbx_description
1 polymer ?
#
loop_
_entity_poly.entity_id
_entity_poly.type
_entity_poly.pdbx_seq_one_letter_code
_entity_poly.pdbx_strand_id
1 'polypeptide(L)'
;GATTAKGVTGLILNSPWLDLQGHAILRTPPASAAIMAMRRLRKHKVVRRPAAQGGYGATLHRDFFGDFDYNLDWKPVGGFPVTFGWIHAIRRGQARLHRGLDVGVPNLILRSDHSVREVPDPDLIQRGDAVLDVAQIARWAGCIGNRSTVVPIPDAKHDVFLSLPGPRSHAYDELGRWLDRHLAETSTTTTPSDGSAGHG
;
A
#
# COMPACT_ATOMS: atom_id res chain seq x y z
N GLY A 1 -11.94 17.10 10.61
CA GLY A 1 -12.67 15.91 10.09
C GLY A 1 -12.70 14.81 11.13
N ALA A 2 -13.27 13.64 10.81
CA ALA A 2 -13.37 12.51 11.75
C ALA A 2 -12.00 11.97 12.23
N THR A 3 -10.94 12.15 11.43
CA THR A 3 -9.55 11.83 11.79
C THR A 3 -8.99 12.79 12.83
N THR A 4 -9.19 14.10 12.64
CA THR A 4 -8.81 15.15 13.59
C THR A 4 -9.47 14.94 14.96
N ALA A 5 -10.75 14.59 14.99
CA ALA A 5 -11.48 14.30 16.24
C ALA A 5 -10.91 13.10 17.02
N LYS A 6 -10.11 12.24 16.36
CA LYS A 6 -9.41 11.10 16.95
C LYS A 6 -7.92 11.39 17.22
N GLY A 7 -7.47 12.64 17.07
CA GLY A 7 -6.06 13.01 17.22
C GLY A 7 -5.14 12.46 16.11
N VAL A 8 -5.70 11.91 15.03
CA VAL A 8 -4.90 11.44 13.89
C VAL A 8 -4.57 12.65 13.02
N THR A 9 -3.29 12.94 12.88
CA THR A 9 -2.79 14.11 12.14
C THR A 9 -2.11 13.74 10.82
N GLY A 10 -1.77 12.48 10.60
CA GLY A 10 -1.07 12.01 9.40
C GLY A 10 -1.39 10.55 9.07
N LEU A 11 -1.16 10.17 7.81
CA LEU A 11 -1.39 8.81 7.30
C LEU A 11 -0.16 8.33 6.50
N ILE A 12 0.39 7.17 6.86
CA ILE A 12 1.47 6.54 6.10
C ILE A 12 0.90 5.31 5.39
N LEU A 13 1.12 5.23 4.08
CA LEU A 13 0.69 4.15 3.23
C LEU A 13 1.92 3.45 2.65
N ASN A 14 2.17 2.25 3.17
CA ASN A 14 3.23 1.37 2.71
C ASN A 14 2.71 0.50 1.54
N SER A 15 3.10 0.86 0.31
CA SER A 15 2.69 0.23 -0.94
C SER A 15 1.19 -0.09 -1.04
N PRO A 16 0.32 0.93 -1.01
CA PRO A 16 -1.11 0.69 -0.97
C PRO A 16 -1.59 0.04 -2.28
N TRP A 17 -2.44 -0.99 -2.16
CA TRP A 17 -2.94 -1.72 -3.32
C TRP A 17 -4.11 -1.00 -4.02
N LEU A 18 -3.79 -0.08 -4.94
CA LEU A 18 -4.78 0.85 -5.52
C LEU A 18 -5.52 0.35 -6.76
N ASP A 19 -5.00 -0.67 -7.45
CA ASP A 19 -5.71 -1.36 -8.55
C ASP A 19 -5.14 -2.77 -8.76
N LEU A 20 -5.88 -3.63 -9.45
CA LEU A 20 -5.43 -5.00 -9.74
C LEU A 20 -4.18 -5.02 -10.63
N GLN A 21 -3.26 -5.95 -10.37
CA GLN A 21 -2.15 -6.29 -11.28
C GLN A 21 -2.69 -6.98 -12.55
N GLY A 22 -2.11 -6.69 -13.72
CA GLY A 22 -2.40 -7.37 -14.99
C GLY A 22 -3.24 -6.58 -16.01
N HIS A 23 -3.50 -7.21 -17.16
CA HIS A 23 -4.12 -6.57 -18.31
C HIS A 23 -5.50 -5.96 -18.00
N ALA A 24 -5.77 -4.79 -18.57
CA ALA A 24 -7.00 -4.01 -18.37
C ALA A 24 -8.30 -4.78 -18.68
N ILE A 25 -8.23 -5.91 -19.38
CA ILE A 25 -9.35 -6.82 -19.68
C ILE A 25 -10.06 -7.34 -18.42
N LEU A 26 -9.32 -7.65 -17.34
CA LEU A 26 -9.92 -8.04 -16.05
C LEU A 26 -10.60 -6.85 -15.33
N ARG A 27 -10.37 -5.62 -15.79
CA ARG A 27 -10.93 -4.37 -15.26
C ARG A 27 -12.16 -3.90 -16.04
N THR A 28 -12.60 -4.65 -17.06
CA THR A 28 -13.74 -4.26 -17.91
C THR A 28 -15.08 -4.39 -17.17
N PRO A 29 -16.11 -3.59 -17.55
CA PRO A 29 -17.45 -3.71 -16.98
C PRO A 29 -18.06 -5.12 -17.06
N PRO A 30 -17.89 -5.89 -18.16
CA PRO A 30 -18.38 -7.27 -18.25
C PRO A 30 -17.67 -8.22 -17.28
N ALA A 31 -16.34 -8.12 -17.13
CA ALA A 31 -15.60 -8.93 -16.15
C ALA A 31 -16.04 -8.61 -14.71
N SER A 32 -16.25 -7.33 -14.42
CA SER A 32 -16.78 -6.89 -13.12
C SER A 32 -18.21 -7.40 -12.87
N ALA A 33 -19.07 -7.38 -13.90
CA ALA A 33 -20.43 -7.92 -13.82
C ALA A 33 -20.47 -9.45 -13.61
N ALA A 34 -19.58 -10.19 -14.29
CA ALA A 34 -19.45 -11.63 -14.09
C ALA A 34 -18.98 -11.98 -12.66
N ILE A 35 -18.02 -11.23 -12.12
CA ILE A 35 -17.58 -11.38 -10.72
C ILE A 35 -18.74 -11.05 -9.75
N MET A 36 -19.51 -9.99 -10.01
CA MET A 36 -20.69 -9.63 -9.21
C MET A 36 -21.76 -10.72 -9.22
N ALA A 37 -22.02 -11.34 -10.37
CA ALA A 37 -22.96 -12.45 -10.50
C ALA A 37 -22.46 -13.69 -9.75
N MET A 38 -21.18 -14.06 -9.90
CA MET A 38 -20.57 -15.20 -9.21
C MET A 38 -20.51 -15.04 -7.69
N ARG A 39 -20.43 -13.80 -7.17
CA ARG A 39 -20.51 -13.53 -5.72
C ARG A 39 -21.80 -14.05 -5.09
N ARG A 40 -22.94 -13.89 -5.76
CA ARG A 40 -24.25 -14.27 -5.19
C ARG A 40 -24.41 -15.77 -5.01
N LEU A 41 -23.74 -16.57 -5.84
CA LEU A 41 -23.89 -18.03 -5.86
C LEU A 41 -22.69 -18.78 -5.27
N ARG A 42 -21.47 -18.21 -5.32
CA ARG A 42 -20.22 -18.93 -5.00
C ARG A 42 -19.17 -18.05 -4.29
N LYS A 43 -19.60 -17.20 -3.35
CA LYS A 43 -18.70 -16.25 -2.62
C LYS A 43 -17.45 -16.88 -2.00
N HIS A 44 -17.54 -18.12 -1.50
CA HIS A 44 -16.42 -18.83 -0.86
C HIS A 44 -15.59 -19.69 -1.82
N LYS A 45 -15.94 -19.75 -3.11
CA LYS A 45 -15.16 -20.53 -4.08
C LYS A 45 -13.79 -19.88 -4.26
N VAL A 46 -12.75 -20.70 -4.07
CA VAL A 46 -11.35 -20.31 -4.24
C VAL A 46 -11.04 -20.16 -5.73
N VAL A 47 -10.42 -19.03 -6.07
CA VAL A 47 -10.01 -18.64 -7.43
C VAL A 47 -8.50 -18.82 -7.60
N ARG A 48 -7.73 -18.54 -6.54
CA ARG A 48 -6.27 -18.78 -6.48
C ARG A 48 -5.94 -19.45 -5.16
N ARG A 49 -5.20 -20.56 -5.23
CA ARG A 49 -4.65 -21.24 -4.06
C ARG A 49 -3.28 -20.66 -3.69
N PRO A 50 -2.87 -20.76 -2.41
CA PRO A 50 -1.51 -20.43 -2.01
C PRO A 50 -0.47 -21.14 -2.87
N ALA A 51 0.66 -20.48 -3.13
CA ALA A 51 1.79 -21.15 -3.76
C ALA A 51 2.31 -22.26 -2.83
N ALA A 52 2.64 -23.44 -3.38
CA ALA A 52 3.10 -24.55 -2.57
C ALA A 52 4.45 -24.24 -1.90
N GLN A 53 5.38 -23.61 -2.64
CA GLN A 53 6.68 -23.11 -2.17
C GLN A 53 7.11 -21.94 -3.07
N GLY A 54 7.83 -20.96 -2.52
CA GLY A 54 8.36 -19.80 -3.27
C GLY A 54 7.41 -18.60 -3.37
N GLY A 55 7.79 -17.62 -4.20
CA GLY A 55 7.09 -16.35 -4.36
C GLY A 55 7.44 -15.32 -3.29
N TYR A 56 6.66 -14.23 -3.22
CA TYR A 56 6.98 -13.08 -2.37
C TYR A 56 7.21 -13.45 -0.89
N GLY A 57 6.40 -14.34 -0.31
CA GLY A 57 6.53 -14.71 1.10
C GLY A 57 7.86 -15.37 1.46
N ALA A 58 8.49 -16.09 0.53
CA ALA A 58 9.79 -16.73 0.75
C ALA A 58 10.94 -15.71 0.85
N THR A 59 10.74 -14.48 0.36
CA THR A 59 11.72 -13.39 0.49
C THR A 59 11.67 -12.67 1.84
N LEU A 60 10.72 -13.04 2.71
CA LEU A 60 10.50 -12.35 3.98
C LEU A 60 11.00 -13.17 5.16
N HIS A 61 10.69 -14.46 5.21
CA HIS A 61 10.97 -15.28 6.38
C HIS A 61 12.42 -15.80 6.43
N ARG A 62 13.03 -15.79 7.64
CA ARG A 62 14.45 -16.16 7.84
C ARG A 62 14.78 -17.58 7.41
N ASP A 63 13.84 -18.51 7.59
CA ASP A 63 14.04 -19.93 7.22
C ASP A 63 14.04 -20.16 5.70
N PHE A 64 13.87 -19.08 4.92
CA PHE A 64 13.90 -19.07 3.47
C PHE A 64 14.98 -18.08 2.99
N PHE A 65 14.59 -17.03 2.28
CA PHE A 65 15.52 -16.05 1.69
C PHE A 65 15.40 -14.66 2.32
N GLY A 66 14.65 -14.51 3.42
CA GLY A 66 14.41 -13.21 4.06
C GLY A 66 15.13 -13.02 5.38
N ASP A 67 14.89 -11.86 5.99
CA ASP A 67 15.53 -11.46 7.25
C ASP A 67 14.62 -11.62 8.49
N PHE A 68 13.31 -11.82 8.28
CA PHE A 68 12.31 -11.66 9.33
C PHE A 68 11.88 -12.98 9.93
N ASP A 69 11.67 -13.00 11.24
CA ASP A 69 11.04 -14.13 11.93
C ASP A 69 9.62 -13.77 12.29
N TYR A 70 8.67 -14.58 11.84
CA TYR A 70 7.27 -14.39 12.14
C TYR A 70 6.52 -15.72 12.13
N ASN A 71 5.42 -15.78 12.86
CA ASN A 71 4.64 -17.01 12.98
C ASN A 71 4.02 -17.40 11.62
N LEU A 72 4.44 -18.56 11.08
CA LEU A 72 3.96 -19.08 9.79
C LEU A 72 2.53 -19.64 9.84
N ASP A 73 2.00 -19.98 11.02
CA ASP A 73 0.59 -20.33 11.20
C ASP A 73 -0.31 -19.09 10.99
N TRP A 74 0.20 -17.91 11.34
CA TRP A 74 -0.49 -16.64 11.16
C TRP A 74 -0.29 -16.04 9.78
N LYS A 75 0.88 -16.24 9.18
CA LYS A 75 1.21 -15.77 7.83
C LYS A 75 1.94 -16.87 7.06
N PRO A 76 1.21 -17.78 6.40
CA PRO A 76 1.83 -18.82 5.59
C PRO A 76 2.66 -18.23 4.46
N VAL A 77 3.79 -18.86 4.14
CA VAL A 77 4.72 -18.41 3.07
C VAL A 77 4.03 -18.30 1.72
N GLY A 78 3.18 -19.29 1.39
CA GLY A 78 2.41 -19.30 0.14
C GLY A 78 1.23 -18.32 0.09
N GLY A 79 0.94 -17.63 1.19
CA GLY A 79 -0.21 -16.74 1.35
C GLY A 79 -1.52 -17.47 1.62
N PHE A 80 -2.64 -16.78 1.35
CA PHE A 80 -3.99 -17.25 1.63
C PHE A 80 -4.81 -17.51 0.37
N PRO A 81 -5.82 -18.41 0.44
CA PRO A 81 -6.75 -18.61 -0.66
C PRO A 81 -7.50 -17.34 -1.02
N VAL A 82 -7.51 -16.99 -2.30
CA VAL A 82 -8.27 -15.86 -2.84
C VAL A 82 -9.64 -16.36 -3.27
N THR A 83 -10.71 -15.71 -2.80
CA THR A 83 -12.11 -16.07 -3.13
C THR A 83 -12.79 -15.02 -4.01
N PHE A 84 -13.87 -15.38 -4.71
CA PHE A 84 -14.66 -14.41 -5.49
C PHE A 84 -15.24 -13.29 -4.61
N GLY A 85 -15.69 -13.62 -3.40
CA GLY A 85 -16.19 -12.63 -2.45
C GLY A 85 -15.10 -11.60 -2.06
N TRP A 86 -13.87 -12.08 -1.86
CA TRP A 86 -12.71 -11.23 -1.59
C TRP A 86 -12.39 -10.31 -2.77
N ILE A 87 -12.29 -10.85 -4.00
CA ILE A 87 -12.01 -10.03 -5.20
C ILE A 87 -13.07 -8.93 -5.37
N HIS A 88 -14.35 -9.28 -5.20
CA HIS A 88 -15.43 -8.31 -5.29
C HIS A 88 -15.32 -7.21 -4.22
N ALA A 89 -14.99 -7.55 -2.97
CA ALA A 89 -14.81 -6.58 -1.90
C ALA A 89 -13.68 -5.59 -2.22
N ILE A 90 -12.54 -6.10 -2.69
CA ILE A 90 -11.40 -5.29 -3.13
C ILE A 90 -11.80 -4.35 -4.27
N ARG A 91 -12.44 -4.87 -5.33
CA ARG A 91 -12.87 -4.05 -6.47
C ARG A 91 -13.85 -2.95 -6.08
N ARG A 92 -14.75 -3.21 -5.14
CA ARG A 92 -15.66 -2.18 -4.60
C ARG A 92 -14.88 -1.09 -3.84
N GLY A 93 -13.87 -1.47 -3.06
CA GLY A 93 -12.97 -0.54 -2.37
C GLY A 93 -12.21 0.33 -3.35
N GLN A 94 -11.55 -0.28 -4.33
CA GLN A 94 -10.80 0.42 -5.39
C GLN A 94 -11.69 1.36 -6.20
N ALA A 95 -12.90 0.93 -6.60
CA ALA A 95 -13.83 1.80 -7.32
C ALA A 95 -14.28 3.02 -6.49
N ARG A 96 -14.39 2.88 -5.16
CA ARG A 96 -14.63 4.03 -4.27
C ARG A 96 -13.40 4.94 -4.22
N LEU A 97 -12.20 4.35 -4.09
CA LEU A 97 -10.95 5.09 -4.11
C LEU A 97 -10.78 5.91 -5.39
N HIS A 98 -11.04 5.31 -6.56
CA HIS A 98 -10.91 5.97 -7.86
C HIS A 98 -11.86 7.17 -8.06
N ARG A 99 -12.91 7.30 -7.22
CA ARG A 99 -13.76 8.49 -7.18
C ARG A 99 -13.25 9.59 -6.23
N GLY A 100 -12.12 9.37 -5.58
CA GLY A 100 -11.57 10.21 -4.53
C GLY A 100 -12.00 9.74 -3.14
N LEU A 101 -11.04 9.74 -2.22
CA LEU A 101 -11.25 9.54 -0.78
C LEU A 101 -10.64 10.70 -0.03
N ASP A 102 -11.46 11.47 0.67
CA ASP A 102 -10.94 12.41 1.66
C ASP A 102 -10.53 11.64 2.93
N VAL A 103 -9.22 11.59 3.17
CA VAL A 103 -8.63 11.00 4.39
C VAL A 103 -8.49 12.03 5.52
N GLY A 104 -8.72 13.32 5.24
CA GLY A 104 -8.73 14.42 6.21
C GLY A 104 -7.36 14.84 6.76
N VAL A 105 -6.28 14.15 6.39
CA VAL A 105 -4.92 14.39 6.88
C VAL A 105 -3.90 14.33 5.73
N PRO A 106 -2.73 14.99 5.85
CA PRO A 106 -1.60 14.74 4.98
C PRO A 106 -1.22 13.26 4.98
N ASN A 107 -0.75 12.77 3.83
CA ASN A 107 -0.31 11.38 3.72
C ASN A 107 1.04 11.22 3.01
N LEU A 108 1.76 10.19 3.43
CA LEU A 108 2.97 9.68 2.79
C LEU A 108 2.64 8.35 2.12
N ILE A 109 2.89 8.23 0.82
CA ILE A 109 2.75 6.99 0.06
C ILE A 109 4.15 6.54 -0.33
N LEU A 110 4.60 5.43 0.24
CA LEU A 110 5.81 4.75 -0.17
C LEU A 110 5.42 3.65 -1.17
N ARG A 111 6.21 3.50 -2.24
CA ARG A 111 6.08 2.39 -3.19
C ARG A 111 7.45 1.96 -3.69
N SER A 112 7.56 0.75 -4.21
CA SER A 112 8.70 0.41 -5.07
C SER A 112 8.74 1.31 -6.31
N ASP A 113 9.93 1.56 -6.85
CA ASP A 113 10.14 2.33 -8.05
C ASP A 113 9.71 1.58 -9.32
N HIS A 114 9.82 0.24 -9.31
CA HIS A 114 9.45 -0.63 -10.43
C HIS A 114 8.75 -1.93 -9.99
N SER A 115 7.96 -2.50 -10.89
CA SER A 115 7.35 -3.83 -10.70
C SER A 115 8.23 -4.89 -11.32
N VAL A 116 8.28 -6.07 -10.71
CA VAL A 116 8.94 -7.25 -11.27
C VAL A 116 7.94 -8.39 -11.44
N ARG A 117 8.29 -9.38 -12.26
CA ARG A 117 7.44 -10.56 -12.44
C ARG A 117 7.57 -11.46 -11.21
N GLU A 118 6.45 -11.92 -10.66
CA GLU A 118 6.47 -12.95 -9.61
C GLU A 118 6.98 -14.27 -10.20
N VAL A 119 8.20 -14.64 -9.85
CA VAL A 119 8.87 -15.89 -10.25
C VAL A 119 9.55 -16.54 -9.03
N PRO A 120 9.83 -17.85 -9.07
CA PRO A 120 10.63 -18.52 -8.05
C PRO A 120 12.13 -18.22 -8.21
N ASP A 121 12.48 -16.94 -8.33
CA ASP A 121 13.84 -16.42 -8.38
C ASP A 121 13.95 -15.33 -7.31
N PRO A 122 14.39 -15.70 -6.08
CA PRO A 122 14.46 -14.79 -4.94
C PRO A 122 15.18 -13.49 -5.27
N ASP A 123 16.33 -13.53 -5.94
CA ASP A 123 17.16 -12.34 -6.18
C ASP A 123 16.42 -11.28 -7.00
N LEU A 124 15.65 -11.73 -7.99
CA LEU A 124 14.79 -10.87 -8.79
C LEU A 124 13.62 -10.32 -7.96
N ILE A 125 12.90 -11.16 -7.20
CA ILE A 125 11.73 -10.71 -6.42
C ILE A 125 12.09 -9.96 -5.13
N GLN A 126 13.36 -9.97 -4.73
CA GLN A 126 13.87 -9.16 -3.60
C GLN A 126 14.06 -7.69 -3.96
N ARG A 127 14.10 -7.36 -5.26
CA ARG A 127 14.43 -6.04 -5.83
C ARG A 127 13.32 -5.62 -6.79
N GLY A 128 12.32 -4.92 -6.27
CA GLY A 128 11.13 -4.53 -7.02
C GLY A 128 9.83 -5.14 -6.48
N ASP A 129 8.69 -4.57 -6.86
CA ASP A 129 7.38 -5.05 -6.43
C ASP A 129 6.92 -6.25 -7.29
N ALA A 130 7.00 -7.45 -6.72
CA ALA A 130 6.53 -8.67 -7.36
C ALA A 130 5.00 -8.88 -7.27
N VAL A 131 4.30 -8.09 -6.46
CA VAL A 131 2.88 -8.31 -6.10
C VAL A 131 1.96 -7.27 -6.74
N LEU A 132 2.39 -6.02 -6.84
CA LEU A 132 1.60 -4.92 -7.36
C LEU A 132 2.20 -4.29 -8.61
N ASP A 133 1.32 -3.64 -9.38
CA ASP A 133 1.72 -2.76 -10.46
C ASP A 133 1.96 -1.34 -9.91
N VAL A 134 3.22 -0.96 -9.73
CA VAL A 134 3.61 0.34 -9.16
C VAL A 134 3.11 1.53 -9.99
N ALA A 135 2.87 1.33 -11.29
CA ALA A 135 2.29 2.37 -12.14
C ALA A 135 0.82 2.64 -11.78
N GLN A 136 0.07 1.64 -11.31
CA GLN A 136 -1.28 1.86 -10.78
C GLN A 136 -1.24 2.60 -9.44
N ILE A 137 -0.25 2.33 -8.60
CA ILE A 137 -0.08 3.07 -7.35
C ILE A 137 0.17 4.55 -7.67
N ALA A 138 1.12 4.84 -8.58
CA ALA A 138 1.40 6.20 -9.01
C ALA A 138 0.16 6.89 -9.64
N ARG A 139 -0.57 6.19 -10.52
CA ARG A 139 -1.78 6.69 -11.19
C ARG A 139 -2.86 7.11 -10.19
N TRP A 140 -3.11 6.29 -9.17
CA TRP A 140 -4.24 6.45 -8.26
C TRP A 140 -3.90 7.12 -6.94
N ALA A 141 -2.62 7.41 -6.67
CA ALA A 141 -2.16 8.09 -5.45
C ALA A 141 -2.88 9.44 -5.23
N GLY A 142 -3.11 10.21 -6.29
CA GLY A 142 -3.81 11.50 -6.23
C GLY A 142 -5.29 11.40 -5.82
N CYS A 143 -5.86 10.19 -5.77
CA CYS A 143 -7.22 9.98 -5.29
C CYS A 143 -7.29 9.81 -3.76
N ILE A 144 -6.16 9.85 -3.05
CA ILE A 144 -6.08 9.68 -1.60
C ILE A 144 -5.79 11.04 -0.97
N GLY A 145 -6.85 11.69 -0.50
CA GLY A 145 -6.79 13.03 0.07
C GLY A 145 -6.36 14.08 -0.95
N ASN A 146 -6.02 15.25 -0.43
CA ASN A 146 -5.59 16.42 -1.22
C ASN A 146 -4.18 16.90 -0.86
N ARG A 147 -3.47 16.16 0.00
CA ARG A 147 -2.13 16.50 0.52
C ARG A 147 -1.30 15.24 0.62
N SER A 148 -0.64 14.87 -0.49
CA SER A 148 0.05 13.58 -0.60
C SER A 148 1.51 13.79 -0.98
N THR A 149 2.41 13.13 -0.27
CA THR A 149 3.81 12.95 -0.65
C THR A 149 3.95 11.51 -1.18
N VAL A 150 4.35 11.34 -2.43
CA VAL A 150 4.48 10.01 -3.06
C VAL A 150 5.95 9.77 -3.38
N VAL A 151 6.55 8.74 -2.77
CA VAL A 151 7.98 8.46 -2.88
C VAL A 151 8.22 7.06 -3.44
N PRO A 152 8.81 6.93 -4.64
CA PRO A 152 9.37 5.67 -5.10
C PRO A 152 10.68 5.37 -4.37
N ILE A 153 10.78 4.19 -3.78
CA ILE A 153 12.00 3.68 -3.15
C ILE A 153 12.67 2.71 -4.13
N PRO A 154 13.91 3.01 -4.58
CA PRO A 154 14.65 2.15 -5.50
C PRO A 154 14.79 0.72 -4.97
N ASP A 155 14.52 -0.26 -5.82
CA ASP A 155 14.63 -1.70 -5.53
C ASP A 155 13.81 -2.17 -4.31
N ALA A 156 12.86 -1.38 -3.82
CA ALA A 156 12.02 -1.83 -2.71
C ALA A 156 11.15 -3.01 -3.14
N LYS A 157 10.91 -3.93 -2.20
CA LYS A 157 9.93 -5.00 -2.35
C LYS A 157 8.52 -4.41 -2.37
N HIS A 158 7.53 -5.29 -2.55
CA HIS A 158 6.13 -4.93 -2.38
C HIS A 158 5.87 -4.23 -1.04
N ASP A 159 6.12 -4.87 0.09
CA ASP A 159 6.14 -4.20 1.38
C ASP A 159 7.49 -3.47 1.54
N VAL A 160 7.47 -2.14 1.50
CA VAL A 160 8.68 -1.31 1.45
C VAL A 160 9.51 -1.47 2.72
N PHE A 161 8.86 -1.52 3.89
CA PHE A 161 9.57 -1.68 5.17
C PHE A 161 10.13 -3.09 5.38
N LEU A 162 9.67 -4.08 4.61
CA LEU A 162 10.23 -5.43 4.61
C LEU A 162 11.26 -5.66 3.49
N SER A 163 11.73 -4.60 2.84
CA SER A 163 12.74 -4.67 1.79
C SER A 163 14.12 -5.07 2.34
N LEU A 164 15.06 -5.27 1.42
CA LEU A 164 16.49 -5.43 1.73
C LEU A 164 17.01 -4.24 2.55
N PRO A 165 18.12 -4.38 3.31
CA PRO A 165 18.64 -3.34 4.20
C PRO A 165 18.78 -1.96 3.56
N GLY A 166 19.28 -1.87 2.32
CA GLY A 166 19.43 -0.60 1.59
C GLY A 166 18.11 0.12 1.33
N PRO A 167 17.18 -0.45 0.53
CA PRO A 167 15.86 0.15 0.30
C PRO A 167 15.07 0.39 1.59
N ARG A 168 15.20 -0.50 2.59
CA ARG A 168 14.55 -0.36 3.90
C ARG A 168 15.07 0.87 4.65
N SER A 169 16.39 1.08 4.68
CA SER A 169 16.99 2.28 5.29
C SER A 169 16.50 3.55 4.60
N HIS A 170 16.51 3.58 3.26
CA HIS A 170 16.02 4.73 2.49
C HIS A 170 14.55 5.03 2.80
N ALA A 171 13.70 4.01 2.88
CA ALA A 171 12.30 4.18 3.26
C ALA A 171 12.13 4.81 4.66
N TYR A 172 12.93 4.41 5.63
CA TYR A 172 12.92 5.02 6.96
C TYR A 172 13.43 6.46 6.96
N ASP A 173 14.43 6.79 6.13
CA ASP A 173 14.90 8.16 5.97
C ASP A 173 13.81 9.07 5.37
N GLU A 174 13.09 8.59 4.36
CA GLU A 174 11.96 9.33 3.76
C GLU A 174 10.82 9.52 4.75
N LEU A 175 10.51 8.48 5.53
CA LEU A 175 9.54 8.57 6.61
C LEU A 175 9.96 9.61 7.66
N GLY A 176 11.21 9.58 8.11
CA GLY A 176 11.76 10.53 9.08
C GLY A 176 11.64 11.97 8.59
N ARG A 177 12.13 12.26 7.38
CA ARG A 177 12.03 13.60 6.79
C ARG A 177 10.58 14.07 6.62
N TRP A 178 9.66 13.16 6.32
CA TRP A 178 8.25 13.50 6.22
C TRP A 178 7.66 13.84 7.60
N LEU A 179 7.98 13.06 8.63
CA LEU A 179 7.55 13.30 10.01
C LEU A 179 8.10 14.63 10.54
N ASP A 180 9.38 14.94 10.30
CA ASP A 180 10.00 16.18 10.76
C ASP A 180 9.27 17.41 10.19
N ARG A 181 8.98 17.40 8.88
CA ARG A 181 8.19 18.46 8.23
C ARG A 181 6.78 18.55 8.81
N HIS A 182 6.10 17.42 8.94
CA HIS A 182 4.72 17.35 9.44
C HIS A 182 4.60 17.89 10.88
N LEU A 183 5.58 17.57 11.74
CA LEU A 183 5.63 18.05 13.12
C LEU A 183 5.96 19.55 13.20
N ALA A 184 6.85 20.05 12.34
CA ALA A 184 7.15 21.48 12.27
C ALA A 184 5.94 22.32 11.82
N GLU A 185 5.20 21.86 10.81
CA GLU A 185 3.98 22.52 10.32
C GLU A 185 2.86 22.55 11.38
N THR A 186 2.69 21.44 12.10
CA THR A 186 1.68 21.33 13.17
C THR A 186 2.02 22.22 14.37
N SER A 187 3.30 22.31 14.73
CA SER A 187 3.78 23.17 15.82
C SER A 187 3.57 24.66 15.52
N THR A 188 3.86 25.08 14.28
CA THR A 188 3.67 26.47 13.83
C THR A 188 2.20 26.91 13.87
N THR A 189 1.27 25.99 13.62
CA THR A 189 -0.18 26.27 13.64
C THR A 189 -0.74 26.44 15.07
N THR A 190 -0.01 26.00 16.10
CA THR A 190 -0.49 25.97 17.49
C THR A 190 -0.03 27.18 18.32
N THR A 191 0.89 28.00 17.81
CA THR A 191 1.32 29.24 18.49
C THR A 191 0.28 30.35 18.26
N PRO A 192 -0.41 30.87 19.30
CA PRO A 192 -1.25 32.04 19.14
C PRO A 192 -0.36 33.24 18.80
N SER A 193 -0.75 34.03 17.79
CA SER A 193 -0.21 35.38 17.63
C SER A 193 -0.65 36.21 18.83
N ASP A 194 0.21 36.36 19.82
CA ASP A 194 0.00 37.35 20.86
C ASP A 194 0.11 38.73 20.21
N GLY A 195 -1.00 39.46 20.20
CA GLY A 195 -1.10 40.75 19.54
C GLY A 195 -0.27 41.81 20.25
N SER A 196 0.35 42.71 19.48
CA SER A 196 0.54 44.08 19.94
C SER A 196 -0.34 45.00 19.09
N ALA A 197 -1.54 45.26 19.59
CA ALA A 197 -2.24 46.50 19.31
C ALA A 197 -1.46 47.62 20.04
N GLY A 198 -0.59 48.30 19.30
CA GLY A 198 -0.03 49.58 19.73
C GLY A 198 -0.87 50.70 19.16
N HIS A 199 -1.77 51.26 19.97
CA HIS A 199 -2.24 52.63 19.79
C HIS A 199 -1.23 53.56 20.48
N GLY A 200 -0.72 54.52 19.72
CA GLY A 200 0.12 55.63 20.16
C GLY A 200 0.27 56.60 19.00
#